data_AF-X0USM7-F1
#
_entry.id   AF-X0USM7-F1
#
_cell.length_a   1.000
_cell.length_b   1.000
_cell.length_c   1.000
_cell.angle_alpha   90.00
_cell.angle_beta   90.00
_cell.angle_gamma   90.00
#
_symmetry.space_group_name_H-M   'P 1'
#
loop_
_entity.id
_entity.type
_entity.pdbx_description
1 polymer ?
#
loop_
_entity_poly.entity_id
_entity_poly.type
_entity_poly.pdbx_seq_one_letter_code
_entity_poly.pdbx_strand_id
1 'polypeptide(L)'
;LFGPLGRSFEVHSQNLLLVAGGIGIAPLVFLAEKAIADGLHVTLLAGAKTADGIYPRHLLPPDITYVTITEDGSLNKQGLVTDLLAELAESPQKDEQIFACGPICMYKTMSALRQLKGKSIQVSTEERMGCGFGGCAGCTIETKRGLKMVCKDGPTFELSDLIY
;
A
#
# COMPACT_ATOMS: atom_id res chain seq x y z
N LEU A 1 -26.06 -2.37 -3.39
CA LEU A 1 -24.65 -2.49 -2.95
C LEU A 1 -24.28 -3.98 -3.00
N PHE A 2 -23.12 -4.36 -3.55
CA PHE A 2 -22.68 -5.76 -3.64
C PHE A 2 -21.27 -5.89 -3.02
N GLY A 3 -21.15 -6.67 -1.94
CA GLY A 3 -19.91 -6.87 -1.18
C GLY A 3 -20.15 -7.36 0.25
N PRO A 4 -19.08 -7.62 1.04
CA PRO A 4 -17.66 -7.42 0.74
C PRO A 4 -17.09 -8.38 -0.32
N LEU A 5 -16.00 -7.99 -0.99
CA LEU A 5 -15.34 -8.76 -2.05
C LEU A 5 -13.82 -8.75 -1.87
N GLY A 6 -13.16 -9.75 -2.46
CA GLY A 6 -11.71 -9.88 -2.41
C GLY A 6 -11.16 -10.30 -1.04
N ARG A 7 -9.84 -10.23 -0.93
CA ARG A 7 -9.03 -10.57 0.24
C ARG A 7 -8.41 -9.31 0.82
N SER A 8 -8.58 -9.16 2.12
CA SER A 8 -8.02 -8.05 2.89
C SER A 8 -6.52 -8.20 3.09
N PHE A 9 -5.89 -7.15 3.60
CA PHE A 9 -4.55 -7.22 4.16
C PHE A 9 -4.53 -8.16 5.38
N GLU A 10 -3.46 -8.95 5.50
CA GLU A 10 -3.22 -9.84 6.63
C GLU A 10 -2.15 -9.25 7.53
N VAL A 11 -2.52 -8.83 8.73
CA VAL A 11 -1.62 -8.22 9.72
C VAL A 11 -1.04 -9.29 10.64
N HIS A 12 0.28 -9.35 10.74
CA HIS A 12 1.00 -10.30 11.59
C HIS A 12 2.18 -9.67 12.36
N SER A 13 2.24 -8.33 12.41
CA SER A 13 3.27 -7.57 13.14
C SER A 13 2.66 -6.52 14.08
N GLN A 14 3.48 -6.07 15.04
CA GLN A 14 3.20 -4.92 15.90
C GLN A 14 3.56 -3.57 15.26
N ASN A 15 4.50 -3.56 14.30
CA ASN A 15 5.00 -2.35 13.64
C ASN A 15 4.59 -2.39 12.16
N LEU A 16 3.68 -1.50 11.76
CA LEU A 16 3.15 -1.44 10.40
C LEU A 16 3.67 -0.19 9.69
N LEU A 17 4.26 -0.40 8.51
CA LEU A 17 4.63 0.66 7.59
C LEU A 17 3.69 0.67 6.38
N LEU A 18 2.85 1.70 6.30
CA LEU A 18 1.87 1.88 5.25
C LEU A 18 2.41 2.86 4.20
N VAL A 19 2.35 2.50 2.92
CA VAL A 19 2.91 3.30 1.81
C VAL A 19 1.81 3.60 0.80
N ALA A 20 1.33 4.85 0.80
CA ALA A 20 0.23 5.30 -0.04
C ALA A 20 0.71 6.18 -1.20
N GLY A 21 0.22 5.90 -2.41
CA GLY A 21 0.38 6.76 -3.58
C GLY A 21 -0.97 7.28 -4.07
N GLY A 22 -1.19 8.61 -3.99
CA GLY A 22 -2.42 9.26 -4.42
C GLY A 22 -3.67 8.69 -3.74
N ILE A 23 -4.67 8.31 -4.54
CA ILE A 23 -5.94 7.73 -4.04
C ILE A 23 -5.78 6.40 -3.31
N GLY A 24 -4.64 5.71 -3.47
CA GLY A 24 -4.32 4.47 -2.75
C GLY A 24 -4.26 4.63 -1.23
N ILE A 25 -4.26 5.86 -0.72
CA ILE A 25 -4.39 6.12 0.73
C ILE A 25 -5.70 5.58 1.32
N ALA A 26 -6.81 5.58 0.56
CA ALA A 26 -8.13 5.25 1.08
C ALA A 26 -8.21 3.88 1.80
N PRO A 27 -7.81 2.75 1.19
CA PRO A 27 -7.81 1.46 1.91
C PRO A 27 -6.80 1.41 3.06
N LEU A 28 -5.71 2.17 2.99
CA LEU A 28 -4.68 2.20 4.03
C LEU A 28 -5.10 3.01 5.26
N VAL A 29 -5.96 4.04 5.10
CA VAL A 29 -6.58 4.73 6.25
C VAL A 29 -7.45 3.76 7.05
N PHE A 30 -8.27 2.96 6.37
CA PHE A 30 -9.09 1.95 7.05
C PHE A 30 -8.23 0.91 7.79
N LEU A 31 -7.15 0.43 7.17
CA LEU A 31 -6.18 -0.46 7.82
C LEU A 31 -5.53 0.22 9.03
N ALA A 32 -5.14 1.49 8.92
CA ALA A 32 -4.53 2.25 10.00
C ALA A 32 -5.47 2.44 11.19
N GLU A 33 -6.73 2.83 10.95
CA GLU A 33 -7.74 2.97 11.99
C GLU A 33 -7.94 1.67 12.76
N LYS A 34 -8.06 0.55 12.05
CA LYS A 34 -8.21 -0.76 12.67
C LYS A 34 -6.97 -1.17 13.46
N ALA A 35 -5.78 -0.97 12.90
CA ALA A 35 -4.51 -1.30 13.54
C ALA A 35 -4.27 -0.47 14.82
N ILE A 36 -4.55 0.84 14.79
CA ILE A 36 -4.43 1.71 15.97
C ILE A 36 -5.45 1.28 17.05
N ALA A 37 -6.69 0.96 16.67
CA ALA A 37 -7.70 0.47 17.61
C ALA A 37 -7.30 -0.87 18.27
N ASP A 38 -6.52 -1.68 17.57
CA ASP A 38 -5.97 -2.94 18.08
C ASP A 38 -4.63 -2.77 18.84
N GLY A 39 -4.17 -1.52 19.04
CA GLY A 39 -2.98 -1.18 19.83
C GLY A 39 -1.65 -1.34 19.09
N LEU A 40 -1.67 -1.42 17.75
CA LEU A 40 -0.46 -1.57 16.92
C LEU A 40 0.19 -0.22 16.62
N HIS A 41 1.49 -0.23 16.32
CA HIS A 41 2.21 0.97 15.89
C HIS A 41 2.10 1.14 14.38
N VAL A 42 1.68 2.32 13.93
CA VAL A 42 1.46 2.61 12.51
C VAL A 42 2.24 3.85 12.08
N THR A 43 3.08 3.66 11.06
CA THR A 43 3.68 4.75 10.27
C THR A 43 3.05 4.74 8.88
N LEU A 44 2.48 5.88 8.47
CA LEU A 44 1.88 6.08 7.16
C LEU A 44 2.69 7.09 6.35
N LEU A 45 3.24 6.62 5.24
CA LEU A 45 3.86 7.45 4.19
C LEU A 45 2.80 7.76 3.13
N ALA A 46 2.64 9.03 2.77
CA ALA A 46 1.71 9.44 1.72
C ALA A 46 2.39 10.32 0.67
N GLY A 47 2.40 9.85 -0.58
CA GLY A 47 2.84 10.60 -1.74
C GLY A 47 1.67 11.11 -2.58
N ALA A 48 1.74 12.35 -3.03
CA ALA A 48 0.85 12.90 -4.04
C ALA A 48 1.59 13.81 -5.02
N LYS A 49 0.95 14.19 -6.12
CA LYS A 49 1.53 15.13 -7.09
C LYS A 49 1.72 16.53 -6.50
N THR A 50 0.72 16.99 -5.76
CA THR A 50 0.62 18.31 -5.13
C THR A 50 0.04 18.18 -3.72
N ALA A 51 0.12 19.25 -2.93
CA ALA A 51 -0.43 19.33 -1.57
C ALA A 51 -1.93 19.02 -1.51
N ASP A 52 -2.70 19.42 -2.52
CA ASP A 52 -4.14 19.18 -2.59
C ASP A 52 -4.50 17.68 -2.69
N GLY A 53 -3.55 16.86 -3.17
CA GLY A 53 -3.72 15.41 -3.23
C GLY A 53 -3.38 14.68 -1.93
N ILE A 54 -2.89 15.38 -0.91
CA ILE A 54 -2.50 14.79 0.38
C ILE A 54 -3.74 14.65 1.27
N TYR A 55 -3.88 13.47 1.88
CA TYR A 55 -4.99 13.20 2.77
C TYR A 55 -4.89 14.03 4.06
N PRO A 56 -5.96 14.71 4.50
CA PRO A 56 -5.88 15.62 5.64
C PRO A 56 -5.52 14.90 6.96
N ARG A 57 -4.47 15.38 7.65
CA ARG A 57 -4.00 14.81 8.93
C ARG A 57 -5.07 14.73 10.02
N HIS A 58 -6.00 15.68 10.05
CA HIS A 58 -7.06 15.76 11.05
C HIS A 58 -8.13 14.67 10.90
N LEU A 59 -8.15 13.97 9.75
CA LEU A 59 -9.02 12.82 9.50
C LEU A 59 -8.36 11.48 9.85
N LEU A 60 -7.07 11.49 10.20
CA LEU A 60 -6.34 10.28 10.58
C LEU A 60 -6.35 10.10 12.11
N PRO A 61 -6.19 8.86 12.61
CA PRO A 61 -6.02 8.59 14.04
C PRO A 61 -4.95 9.49 14.68
N PRO A 62 -5.13 9.95 15.93
CA PRO A 62 -4.16 10.84 16.58
C PRO A 62 -2.79 10.18 16.77
N ASP A 63 -2.74 8.87 17.02
CA ASP A 63 -1.50 8.14 17.36
C ASP A 63 -0.69 7.65 16.14
N ILE A 64 -1.16 7.93 14.92
CA ILE A 64 -0.44 7.56 13.70
C ILE A 64 0.75 8.49 13.47
N THR A 65 1.90 7.91 13.09
CA THR A 65 3.01 8.70 12.54
C THR A 65 2.72 8.94 11.06
N TYR A 66 2.47 10.19 10.67
CA TYR A 66 2.10 10.55 9.30
C TYR A 66 3.19 11.38 8.63
N VAL A 67 3.78 10.85 7.55
CA VAL A 67 4.83 11.50 6.78
C VAL A 67 4.35 11.69 5.35
N THR A 68 4.48 12.90 4.82
CA THR A 68 4.00 13.21 3.47
C THR A 68 5.12 13.72 2.57
N ILE A 69 4.98 13.46 1.28
CA ILE A 69 5.90 13.92 0.24
C ILE A 69 5.09 14.30 -1.00
N THR A 70 5.52 15.35 -1.69
CA THR A 70 4.86 15.84 -2.91
C THR A 70 5.83 15.88 -4.08
N GLU A 71 5.38 15.50 -5.27
CA GLU A 71 6.26 15.50 -6.46
C GLU A 71 6.74 16.92 -6.82
N ASP A 72 5.90 17.92 -6.61
CA ASP A 72 6.18 19.34 -6.89
C ASP A 72 6.81 20.10 -5.70
N GLY A 73 6.92 19.46 -4.52
CA GLY A 73 7.44 20.09 -3.30
C GLY A 73 6.49 21.08 -2.63
N SER A 74 5.22 21.13 -3.03
CA SER A 74 4.21 22.02 -2.45
C SER A 74 3.89 21.74 -0.97
N LEU A 75 4.19 20.53 -0.48
CA LEU A 75 4.07 20.18 0.93
C LEU A 75 5.22 19.28 1.40
N ASN A 76 5.81 19.66 2.55
CA ASN A 76 6.88 18.93 3.23
C ASN A 76 8.11 18.70 2.34
N LYS A 77 8.38 17.45 1.96
CA LYS A 77 9.52 17.07 1.14
C LYS A 77 9.11 16.99 -0.34
N GLN A 78 10.04 17.30 -1.24
CA GLN A 78 9.87 17.06 -2.67
C GLN A 78 10.36 15.66 -3.04
N GLY A 79 9.58 14.90 -3.81
CA GLY A 79 9.98 13.60 -4.36
C GLY A 79 8.83 12.60 -4.44
N LEU A 80 9.18 11.31 -4.53
CA LEU A 80 8.25 10.19 -4.57
C LEU A 80 8.18 9.49 -3.21
N VAL A 81 7.02 8.90 -2.88
CA VAL A 81 6.87 8.12 -1.62
C VAL A 81 7.86 6.96 -1.50
N THR A 82 8.33 6.45 -2.63
CA THR A 82 9.37 5.41 -2.68
C THR A 82 10.74 5.91 -2.23
N ASP A 83 11.00 7.22 -2.30
CA ASP A 83 12.23 7.83 -1.80
C ASP A 83 12.22 7.83 -0.26
N LEU A 84 11.08 8.19 0.35
CA LEU A 84 10.88 8.07 1.80
C LEU A 84 10.99 6.61 2.28
N LEU A 85 10.40 5.69 1.51
CA LEU A 85 10.46 4.26 1.83
C LEU A 85 11.90 3.75 1.78
N ALA A 86 12.69 4.16 0.79
CA ALA A 86 14.09 3.79 0.69
C ALA A 86 14.89 4.30 1.90
N GLU A 87 14.67 5.56 2.32
CA GLU A 87 15.31 6.15 3.51
C GLU A 87 14.97 5.39 4.80
N LEU A 88 13.69 5.07 5.03
CA LEU A 88 13.28 4.31 6.21
C LEU A 88 13.79 2.87 6.17
N ALA A 89 13.91 2.28 4.99
CA ALA A 89 14.43 0.93 4.83
C ALA A 89 15.92 0.79 5.19
N GLU A 90 16.69 1.89 5.27
CA GLU A 90 18.07 1.91 5.77
C GLU A 90 18.17 1.73 7.29
N SER A 91 17.09 2.00 8.03
CA SER A 91 17.02 1.84 9.49
C SER A 91 15.70 1.19 9.88
N PRO A 92 15.47 -0.08 9.49
CA PRO A 92 14.19 -0.73 9.66
C PRO A 92 13.85 -0.94 11.13
N GLN A 93 12.59 -0.74 11.48
CA GLN A 93 12.10 -1.17 12.78
C GLN A 93 12.10 -2.70 12.86
N LYS A 94 12.30 -3.21 14.08
CA LYS A 94 12.23 -4.66 14.32
C LYS A 94 10.81 -5.15 14.01
N ASP A 95 10.73 -6.29 13.32
CA ASP A 95 9.48 -6.97 12.95
C ASP A 95 8.55 -6.15 12.04
N GLU A 96 9.02 -5.08 11.39
CA GLU A 96 8.21 -4.21 10.51
C GLU A 96 7.54 -4.98 9.36
N GLN A 97 6.22 -4.82 9.22
CA GLN A 97 5.43 -5.32 8.09
C GLN A 97 4.99 -4.16 7.19
N ILE A 98 5.17 -4.31 5.88
CA ILE A 98 4.91 -3.24 4.91
C ILE A 98 3.62 -3.52 4.14
N PHE A 99 2.78 -2.50 4.02
CA PHE A 99 1.58 -2.52 3.19
C PHE A 99 1.60 -1.35 2.23
N ALA A 100 1.24 -1.57 0.97
CA ALA A 100 1.22 -0.49 -0.02
C ALA A 100 -0.03 -0.49 -0.87
N CYS A 101 -0.47 0.72 -1.24
CA CYS A 101 -1.53 0.91 -2.21
C CYS A 101 -1.24 2.17 -3.03
N GLY A 102 -1.17 2.03 -4.34
CA GLY A 102 -0.82 3.11 -5.26
C GLY A 102 -0.63 2.64 -6.70
N PRO A 103 -0.08 3.49 -7.57
CA PRO A 103 0.05 3.19 -8.98
C PRO A 103 1.09 2.08 -9.25
N ILE A 104 0.95 1.38 -10.39
CA ILE A 104 1.87 0.29 -10.78
C ILE A 104 3.34 0.75 -10.81
N CYS A 105 3.64 1.99 -11.21
CA CYS A 105 5.01 2.51 -11.20
C CYS A 105 5.61 2.55 -9.79
N MET A 106 4.79 2.79 -8.75
CA MET A 106 5.22 2.73 -7.35
C MET A 106 5.67 1.31 -7.00
N TYR A 107 4.86 0.29 -7.33
CA TYR A 107 5.20 -1.10 -7.06
C TYR A 107 6.45 -1.57 -7.81
N LYS A 108 6.63 -1.12 -9.06
CA LYS A 108 7.85 -1.38 -9.85
C LYS A 108 9.10 -0.80 -9.20
N THR A 109 9.02 0.43 -8.70
CA THR A 109 10.13 1.04 -7.97
C THR A 109 10.39 0.30 -6.66
N MET A 110 9.34 -0.04 -5.90
CA MET A 110 9.46 -0.82 -4.65
C MET A 110 10.11 -2.19 -4.89
N SER A 111 9.74 -2.93 -5.94
CA SER A 111 10.30 -4.24 -6.23
C SER A 111 11.79 -4.19 -6.63
N ALA A 112 12.25 -3.03 -7.12
CA ALA A 112 13.66 -2.79 -7.47
C ALA A 112 14.52 -2.37 -6.26
N LEU A 113 13.93 -1.92 -5.15
CA LEU A 113 14.67 -1.51 -3.95
C LEU A 113 15.33 -2.72 -3.28
N ARG A 114 16.66 -2.69 -3.19
CA ARG A 114 17.45 -3.81 -2.63
C ARG A 114 17.15 -4.02 -1.15
N GLN A 115 16.86 -2.94 -0.41
CA GLN A 115 16.55 -2.94 1.02
C GLN A 115 15.22 -3.66 1.34
N LEU A 116 14.35 -3.81 0.34
CA LEU A 116 13.06 -4.47 0.47
C LEU A 116 13.10 -5.96 0.11
N LYS A 117 14.24 -6.45 -0.41
CA LYS A 117 14.39 -7.86 -0.78
C LYS A 117 14.25 -8.76 0.44
N GLY A 118 13.32 -9.72 0.37
CA GLY A 118 13.07 -10.67 1.45
C GLY A 118 12.11 -10.18 2.54
N LYS A 119 11.67 -8.91 2.49
CA LYS A 119 10.59 -8.42 3.36
C LYS A 119 9.23 -8.91 2.83
N SER A 120 8.29 -9.23 3.72
CA SER A 120 6.88 -9.42 3.35
C SER A 120 6.25 -8.05 3.12
N ILE A 121 5.70 -7.86 1.93
CA ILE A 121 5.14 -6.59 1.48
C ILE A 121 3.84 -6.90 0.78
N GLN A 122 2.73 -6.59 1.42
CA GLN A 122 1.42 -6.77 0.83
C GLN A 122 1.03 -5.52 0.04
N VAL A 123 0.60 -5.70 -1.20
CA VAL A 123 0.13 -4.60 -2.06
C VAL A 123 -1.30 -4.84 -2.50
N SER A 124 -2.11 -3.78 -2.51
CA SER A 124 -3.46 -3.83 -3.07
C SER A 124 -3.43 -3.43 -4.53
N THR A 125 -3.65 -4.39 -5.42
CA THR A 125 -3.66 -4.15 -6.87
C THR A 125 -5.05 -3.76 -7.35
N GLU A 126 -5.08 -2.94 -8.39
CA GLU A 126 -6.31 -2.53 -9.08
C GLU A 126 -6.27 -3.07 -10.50
N GLU A 127 -7.41 -3.55 -10.99
CA GLU A 127 -7.58 -3.98 -12.37
C GLU A 127 -8.98 -3.66 -12.86
N ARG A 128 -9.18 -3.67 -14.18
CA ARG A 128 -10.51 -3.51 -14.75
C ARG A 128 -11.37 -4.73 -14.41
N MET A 129 -12.45 -4.49 -13.67
CA MET A 129 -13.38 -5.54 -13.24
C MET A 129 -14.70 -5.46 -14.01
N GLY A 130 -15.20 -6.61 -14.46
CA GLY A 130 -16.57 -6.75 -14.98
C GLY A 130 -17.54 -7.21 -13.89
N CYS A 131 -17.38 -8.46 -13.44
CA CYS A 131 -18.30 -9.06 -12.47
C CYS A 131 -17.95 -8.82 -11.00
N GLY A 132 -16.67 -8.63 -10.65
CA GLY A 132 -16.21 -8.43 -9.27
C GLY A 132 -16.20 -9.66 -8.34
N PHE A 133 -16.72 -10.82 -8.76
CA PHE A 133 -16.75 -12.05 -7.94
C PHE A 133 -16.06 -13.27 -8.61
N GLY A 134 -15.35 -13.04 -9.71
CA GLY A 134 -14.56 -14.07 -10.42
C GLY A 134 -15.31 -14.87 -11.48
N GLY A 135 -16.55 -14.50 -11.82
CA GLY A 135 -17.32 -15.16 -12.88
C GLY A 135 -16.81 -14.89 -14.31
N CYS A 136 -16.33 -13.68 -14.61
CA CYS A 136 -15.91 -13.29 -15.97
C CYS A 136 -14.40 -13.41 -16.24
N ALA A 137 -13.57 -13.62 -15.21
CA ALA A 137 -12.10 -13.61 -15.29
C ALA A 137 -11.46 -12.35 -15.94
N GLY A 138 -12.21 -11.24 -16.09
CA GLY A 138 -11.71 -10.03 -16.76
C GLY A 138 -10.60 -9.27 -16.03
N CYS A 139 -10.46 -9.46 -14.72
CA CYS A 139 -9.43 -8.84 -13.89
C CYS A 139 -8.27 -9.80 -13.60
N THR A 140 -7.86 -10.59 -14.60
CA THR A 140 -6.77 -11.57 -14.44
C THR A 140 -5.42 -10.87 -14.57
N ILE A 141 -4.50 -11.17 -13.65
CA ILE A 141 -3.11 -10.73 -13.65
C ILE A 141 -2.17 -11.94 -13.66
N GLU A 142 -0.97 -11.74 -14.17
CA GLU A 142 0.10 -12.74 -14.11
C GLU A 142 0.89 -12.60 -12.80
N THR A 143 1.12 -13.72 -12.13
CA THR A 143 1.95 -13.81 -10.93
C THR A 143 2.96 -14.94 -11.10
N LYS A 144 4.00 -14.98 -10.27
CA LYS A 144 4.96 -16.09 -10.24
C LYS A 144 4.33 -17.44 -9.91
N ARG A 145 3.10 -17.44 -9.38
CA ARG A 145 2.31 -18.63 -9.04
C ARG A 145 1.21 -18.91 -10.08
N GLY A 146 1.34 -18.33 -11.28
CA GLY A 146 0.37 -18.44 -12.37
C GLY A 146 -0.65 -17.30 -12.40
N LEU A 147 -1.68 -17.47 -13.23
CA LEU A 147 -2.74 -16.49 -13.41
C LEU A 147 -3.62 -16.39 -12.15
N LYS A 148 -3.92 -15.15 -11.72
CA LYS A 148 -4.77 -14.84 -10.56
C LYS A 148 -5.80 -13.78 -10.91
N MET A 149 -6.99 -13.84 -10.33
CA MET A 149 -8.03 -12.83 -10.51
C MET A 149 -8.02 -11.83 -9.37
N VAL A 150 -7.81 -10.54 -9.64
CA VAL A 150 -7.76 -9.49 -8.61
C VAL A 150 -9.01 -9.49 -7.72
N CYS A 151 -10.21 -9.65 -8.29
CA CYS A 151 -11.46 -9.60 -7.51
C CYS A 151 -11.72 -10.82 -6.60
N LYS A 152 -11.03 -11.95 -6.82
CA LYS A 152 -11.27 -13.23 -6.12
C LYS A 152 -10.06 -13.72 -5.35
N ASP A 153 -8.89 -13.69 -5.97
CA ASP A 153 -7.61 -14.09 -5.38
C ASP A 153 -6.90 -12.93 -4.68
N GLY A 154 -7.17 -11.69 -5.12
CA GLY A 154 -6.69 -10.44 -4.52
C GLY A 154 -7.83 -9.68 -3.84
N PRO A 155 -7.79 -8.33 -3.77
CA PRO A 155 -6.83 -7.44 -4.43
C PRO A 155 -5.45 -7.42 -3.77
N THR A 156 -5.34 -7.99 -2.57
CA THR A 156 -4.09 -8.08 -1.82
C THR A 156 -3.20 -9.19 -2.35
N PHE A 157 -1.95 -8.86 -2.71
CA PHE A 157 -0.92 -9.81 -3.13
C PHE A 157 0.41 -9.48 -2.45
N GLU A 158 1.30 -10.47 -2.31
CA GLU A 158 2.69 -10.18 -1.96
C GLU A 158 3.40 -9.53 -3.15
N LEU A 159 4.13 -8.44 -2.91
CA LEU A 159 4.89 -7.72 -3.94
C LEU A 159 5.85 -8.66 -4.66
N SER A 160 6.45 -9.61 -3.94
CA SER A 160 7.37 -10.59 -4.50
C SER A 160 6.71 -11.59 -5.45
N ASP A 161 5.38 -11.78 -5.38
CA ASP A 161 4.64 -12.70 -6.25
C ASP A 161 4.26 -12.03 -7.58
N LEU A 162 4.23 -10.69 -7.66
CA LEU A 162 3.86 -9.96 -8.87
C LEU A 162 5.03 -9.91 -9.87
N ILE A 163 4.68 -9.91 -11.16
CA ILE A 163 5.63 -9.84 -12.27
C ILE A 163 5.64 -8.41 -12.80
N TYR A 164 6.80 -7.77 -12.74
CA TYR A 164 7.00 -6.36 -13.08
C TYR A 164 8.21 -6.14 -13.96
#